data_AF-A0A832TRS8-F1
#
_entry.id   AF-A0A832TRS8-F1
#
_cell.length_a   1.000
_cell.length_b   1.000
_cell.length_c   1.000
_cell.angle_alpha   90.00
_cell.angle_beta   90.00
_cell.angle_gamma   90.00
#
_symmetry.space_group_name_H-M   'P 1'
#
loop_
_entity.id
_entity.type
_entity.pdbx_description
1 polymer ?
#
loop_
_entity_poly.entity_id
_entity_poly.type
_entity_poly.pdbx_seq_one_letter_code
_entity_poly.pdbx_strand_id
1 'polypeptide(L)'
;MTSKEDYNKLLLFLYKELIKEKKDGISPKNVVREFEDWSPERINNSYVYLRDNHYLKFISLPSNYNGVFDFWIQGLYPYAIKLVEDELENKKQEKLREIFNENPWEPIKLIKKDENKTLFLDGSIGKDVIYIADTNIVVNKGNIIERNLENGESERYIVLDKGLISEKDGIPSHYKVKVKKE
;
A
#
# COMPACT_ATOMS: atom_id res chain seq x y z
N MET A 1 -14.25 23.55 6.02
CA MET A 1 -14.03 22.17 6.52
C MET A 1 -13.24 21.43 5.46
N THR A 2 -11.99 21.04 5.74
CA THR A 2 -11.22 20.16 4.85
C THR A 2 -11.82 18.76 4.89
N SER A 3 -12.08 18.14 3.75
CA SER A 3 -12.49 16.74 3.73
C SER A 3 -11.28 15.84 4.01
N LYS A 4 -11.50 14.65 4.59
CA LYS A 4 -10.45 13.63 4.74
C LYS A 4 -9.82 13.23 3.40
N GLU A 5 -10.64 13.24 2.36
CA GLU A 5 -10.21 12.93 1.00
C GLU A 5 -9.18 13.93 0.48
N ASP A 6 -9.35 15.22 0.76
CA ASP A 6 -8.46 16.27 0.27
C ASP A 6 -7.06 16.14 0.86
N TYR A 7 -6.93 16.13 2.19
CA TYR A 7 -5.59 16.02 2.77
C TYR A 7 -4.93 14.67 2.44
N ASN A 8 -5.70 13.59 2.22
CA ASN A 8 -5.17 12.32 1.74
C ASN A 8 -4.62 12.42 0.30
N LYS A 9 -5.32 13.12 -0.60
CA LYS A 9 -4.83 13.40 -1.96
C LYS A 9 -3.53 14.19 -1.95
N LEU A 10 -3.47 15.25 -1.13
CA LEU A 10 -2.26 16.04 -0.97
C LEU A 10 -1.11 15.21 -0.38
N LEU A 11 -1.38 14.41 0.67
CA LEU A 11 -0.37 13.55 1.28
C LEU A 11 0.18 12.51 0.30
N LEU A 12 -0.68 11.89 -0.52
CA LEU A 12 -0.28 10.93 -1.54
C LEU A 12 0.60 11.59 -2.62
N PHE A 13 0.25 12.80 -3.05
CA PHE A 13 1.09 13.58 -3.97
C PHE A 13 2.47 13.84 -3.38
N LEU A 14 2.54 14.33 -2.14
CA LEU A 14 3.80 14.59 -1.45
C LEU A 14 4.64 13.33 -1.27
N TYR A 15 4.00 12.19 -0.94
CA TYR A 15 4.67 10.89 -0.85
C TYR A 15 5.31 10.50 -2.19
N LYS A 16 4.58 10.58 -3.30
CA LYS A 16 5.11 10.26 -4.63
C LYS A 16 6.33 11.13 -4.96
N GLU A 17 6.17 12.44 -4.81
CA GLU A 17 7.20 13.40 -5.19
C GLU A 17 8.47 13.32 -4.31
N LEU A 18 8.31 13.23 -2.99
CA LEU A 18 9.43 13.28 -2.04
C LEU A 18 10.05 11.90 -1.79
N ILE A 19 9.26 10.83 -1.80
CA ILE A 19 9.72 9.48 -1.42
C ILE A 19 10.03 8.63 -2.65
N LYS A 20 9.15 8.60 -3.66
CA LYS A 20 9.36 7.79 -4.87
C LYS A 20 10.29 8.49 -5.86
N GLU A 21 9.98 9.74 -6.19
CA GLU A 21 10.75 10.55 -7.15
C GLU A 21 11.97 11.24 -6.52
N LYS A 22 12.10 11.19 -5.19
CA LYS A 22 13.24 11.73 -4.42
C LYS A 22 13.53 13.20 -4.71
N LYS A 23 12.49 14.02 -4.86
CA LYS A 23 12.66 15.49 -5.00
C LYS A 23 13.17 16.09 -3.70
N ASP A 24 14.03 17.11 -3.81
CA ASP A 24 14.62 17.82 -2.67
C ASP A 24 13.62 18.69 -1.88
N GLY A 25 12.46 18.98 -2.48
CA GLY A 25 11.36 19.60 -1.79
C GLY A 25 10.22 20.03 -2.71
N ILE A 26 9.11 20.44 -2.10
CA ILE A 26 7.87 20.83 -2.77
C ILE A 26 7.46 22.23 -2.33
N SER A 27 7.30 23.12 -3.30
CA SER A 27 6.83 24.49 -3.12
C SER A 27 5.32 24.61 -3.42
N PRO A 28 4.67 25.72 -3.01
CA PRO A 28 3.27 26.00 -3.33
C PRO A 28 2.99 25.96 -4.83
N LYS A 29 3.95 26.40 -5.66
CA LYS A 29 3.84 26.34 -7.12
C LYS A 29 3.68 24.91 -7.63
N ASN A 30 4.38 23.94 -7.03
CA ASN A 30 4.22 22.53 -7.38
C ASN A 30 2.82 22.03 -7.05
N VAL A 31 2.30 22.38 -5.87
CA VAL A 31 0.97 21.97 -5.40
C VAL A 31 -0.13 22.61 -6.23
N VAL A 32 -0.07 23.92 -6.50
CA VAL A 32 -1.05 24.63 -7.34
C VAL A 32 -1.10 24.05 -8.75
N ARG A 33 0.04 23.62 -9.31
CA ARG A 33 0.09 22.99 -10.63
C ARG A 33 -0.45 21.56 -10.64
N GLU A 34 -0.29 20.81 -9.56
CA GLU A 34 -0.88 19.46 -9.49
C GLU A 34 -2.40 19.53 -9.28
N PHE A 35 -2.84 20.47 -8.44
CA PHE A 35 -4.23 20.63 -8.02
C PHE A 35 -4.82 21.90 -8.62
N GLU A 36 -4.77 22.03 -9.96
CA GLU A 36 -5.24 23.23 -10.67
C GLU A 36 -6.73 23.51 -10.46
N ASP A 37 -7.51 22.46 -10.13
CA ASP A 37 -8.94 22.53 -9.82
C ASP A 37 -9.23 22.91 -8.36
N TRP A 38 -8.21 23.02 -7.50
CA TRP A 38 -8.39 23.39 -6.11
C TRP A 38 -8.32 24.90 -5.90
N SER A 39 -9.24 25.42 -5.09
CA SER A 39 -9.10 26.79 -4.59
C SER A 39 -7.88 26.90 -3.66
N PRO A 40 -7.25 28.09 -3.58
CA PRO A 40 -6.15 28.32 -2.64
C PRO A 40 -6.52 28.00 -1.19
N GLU A 41 -7.76 28.29 -0.80
CA GLU A 41 -8.29 27.96 0.53
C GLU A 41 -8.31 26.44 0.77
N ARG A 42 -8.72 25.64 -0.22
CA ARG A 42 -8.74 24.16 -0.12
C ARG A 42 -7.33 23.58 0.04
N ILE A 43 -6.35 24.11 -0.70
CA ILE A 43 -4.94 23.74 -0.55
C ILE A 43 -4.44 24.10 0.85
N ASN A 44 -4.65 25.34 1.29
CA ASN A 44 -4.23 25.82 2.61
C ASN A 44 -4.82 24.98 3.74
N ASN A 45 -6.11 24.70 3.66
CA ASN A 45 -6.84 23.87 4.63
C ASN A 45 -6.30 22.43 4.69
N SER A 46 -5.87 21.86 3.56
CA SER A 46 -5.24 20.55 3.51
C SER A 46 -3.82 20.58 4.06
N TYR A 47 -3.01 21.56 3.65
CA TYR A 47 -1.66 21.76 4.15
C TYR A 47 -1.62 21.98 5.67
N VAL A 48 -2.49 22.84 6.20
CA VAL A 48 -2.60 23.12 7.64
C VAL A 48 -2.94 21.85 8.40
N TYR A 49 -3.87 21.04 7.89
CA TYR A 49 -4.18 19.76 8.52
C TYR A 49 -2.95 18.84 8.59
N LEU A 50 -2.24 18.65 7.48
CA LEU A 50 -1.03 17.81 7.45
C LEU A 50 0.08 18.36 8.35
N ARG A 51 0.24 19.69 8.37
CA ARG A 51 1.20 20.40 9.22
C ARG A 51 0.91 20.18 10.71
N ASP A 52 -0.30 20.49 11.15
CA ASP A 52 -0.69 20.47 12.56
C ASP A 52 -0.77 19.04 13.11
N ASN A 53 -1.04 18.07 12.24
CA ASN A 53 -0.98 16.65 12.58
C ASN A 53 0.42 16.05 12.44
N HIS A 54 1.46 16.88 12.22
CA HIS A 54 2.89 16.53 12.19
C HIS A 54 3.32 15.61 11.02
N TYR A 55 2.63 15.64 9.88
CA TYR A 55 2.96 14.74 8.76
C TYR A 55 4.17 15.24 7.96
N LEU A 56 4.45 16.54 8.03
CA LEU A 56 5.37 17.24 7.14
C LEU A 56 6.63 17.73 7.87
N LYS A 57 7.79 17.60 7.22
CA LYS A 57 8.99 18.39 7.53
C LYS A 57 8.99 19.58 6.59
N PHE A 58 8.86 20.79 7.11
CA PHE A 58 8.63 21.97 6.28
C PHE A 58 9.27 23.23 6.85
N ILE A 59 9.46 24.21 5.98
CA ILE A 59 9.72 25.61 6.31
C ILE A 59 8.51 26.41 5.80
N SER A 60 8.07 27.42 6.54
CA SER A 60 6.99 28.30 6.09
C SER A 60 7.41 29.76 6.26
N LEU A 61 7.03 30.58 5.28
CA LEU A 61 7.31 32.01 5.24
C LEU A 61 6.00 32.79 5.41
N PRO A 62 6.04 34.00 5.99
CA PRO A 62 4.86 34.86 6.14
C PRO A 62 4.49 35.56 4.82
N SER A 63 4.29 34.77 3.76
CA SER A 63 3.94 35.17 2.40
C SER A 63 2.97 34.18 1.78
N ASN A 64 2.51 34.44 0.56
CA ASN A 64 1.69 33.50 -0.20
C ASN A 64 2.04 33.51 -1.70
N TYR A 65 1.77 32.39 -2.37
CA TYR A 65 1.80 32.24 -3.81
C TYR A 65 0.36 31.99 -4.30
N ASN A 66 -0.22 32.96 -5.01
CA ASN A 66 -1.61 32.90 -5.50
C ASN A 66 -2.63 32.56 -4.39
N GLY A 67 -2.46 33.13 -3.19
CA GLY A 67 -3.33 32.86 -2.03
C GLY A 67 -3.02 31.56 -1.29
N VAL A 68 -2.10 30.72 -1.77
CA VAL A 68 -1.59 29.54 -1.06
C VAL A 68 -0.43 29.93 -0.16
N PHE A 69 -0.41 29.46 1.09
CA PHE A 69 0.67 29.74 2.03
C PHE A 69 2.04 29.45 1.43
N ASP A 70 3.00 30.32 1.71
CA ASP A 70 4.36 30.10 1.25
C ASP A 70 5.07 29.08 2.15
N PHE A 71 5.46 27.96 1.55
CA PHE A 71 6.09 26.85 2.24
C PHE A 71 7.16 26.17 1.39
N TRP A 72 8.01 25.42 2.05
CA TRP A 72 8.93 24.48 1.43
C TRP A 72 8.86 23.18 2.20
N ILE A 73 8.22 22.16 1.62
CA ILE A 73 8.09 20.83 2.23
C ILE A 73 9.32 20.03 1.83
N GLN A 74 10.15 19.70 2.81
CA GLN A 74 11.43 18.99 2.64
C GLN A 74 11.28 17.48 2.75
N GLY A 75 10.19 16.99 3.34
CA GLY A 75 9.99 15.58 3.56
C GLY A 75 8.73 15.27 4.33
N LEU A 76 8.49 13.97 4.51
CA LEU A 76 7.44 13.44 5.38
C LEU A 76 8.05 12.82 6.64
N TYR A 77 7.31 12.86 7.74
CA TYR A 77 7.70 12.09 8.92
C TYR A 77 7.48 10.58 8.69
N PRO A 78 8.27 9.69 9.33
CA PRO A 78 8.23 8.26 9.06
C PRO A 78 6.84 7.61 9.19
N TYR A 79 6.03 8.06 10.16
CA TYR A 79 4.68 7.51 10.33
C TYR A 79 3.71 7.96 9.23
N ALA A 80 3.88 9.16 8.67
CA ALA A 80 3.07 9.64 7.55
C ALA A 80 3.41 8.86 6.27
N ILE A 81 4.69 8.53 6.06
CA ILE A 81 5.14 7.62 5.00
C ILE A 81 4.47 6.26 5.18
N LYS A 82 4.58 5.67 6.38
CA LYS A 82 3.97 4.37 6.69
C LYS A 82 2.46 4.37 6.47
N LEU A 83 1.76 5.42 6.89
CA LEU A 83 0.31 5.55 6.70
C LEU A 83 -0.08 5.45 5.21
N VAL A 84 0.65 6.14 4.33
CA VAL A 84 0.40 6.08 2.89
C VAL A 84 0.73 4.70 2.33
N GLU A 85 1.84 4.09 2.76
CA GLU A 85 2.25 2.76 2.30
C GLU A 85 1.25 1.68 2.71
N ASP A 86 0.77 1.72 3.95
CA ASP A 86 -0.26 0.82 4.46
C ASP A 86 -1.58 1.00 3.67
N GLU A 87 -1.98 2.25 3.37
CA GLU A 87 -3.19 2.51 2.57
C GLU A 87 -3.05 2.01 1.12
N LEU A 88 -1.88 2.21 0.50
CA LEU A 88 -1.61 1.73 -0.85
C LEU A 88 -1.57 0.20 -0.93
N GLU A 89 -0.96 -0.46 0.05
CA GLU A 89 -0.95 -1.91 0.13
C GLU A 89 -2.36 -2.45 0.35
N ASN A 90 -3.15 -1.86 1.25
CA ASN A 90 -4.54 -2.26 1.46
C ASN A 90 -5.38 -2.15 0.18
N LYS A 91 -5.30 -1.03 -0.55
CA LYS A 91 -5.99 -0.86 -1.84
C LYS A 91 -5.56 -1.90 -2.88
N LYS A 92 -4.27 -2.23 -2.92
CA LYS A 92 -3.73 -3.29 -3.77
C LYS A 92 -4.34 -4.65 -3.40
N GLN A 93 -4.41 -4.97 -2.11
CA GLN A 93 -5.01 -6.22 -1.63
C GLN A 93 -6.50 -6.29 -1.92
N GLU A 94 -7.27 -5.23 -1.68
CA GLU A 94 -8.70 -5.14 -2.02
C GLU A 94 -8.94 -5.39 -3.51
N LYS A 95 -8.18 -4.72 -4.39
CA LYS A 95 -8.28 -4.92 -5.83
C LYS A 95 -7.97 -6.36 -6.26
N LEU A 96 -7.00 -7.01 -5.62
CA LEU A 96 -6.69 -8.41 -5.88
C LEU A 96 -7.82 -9.34 -5.41
N ARG A 97 -8.50 -9.02 -4.31
CA ARG A 97 -9.69 -9.74 -3.84
C ARG A 97 -10.85 -9.63 -4.82
N GLU A 98 -11.05 -8.46 -5.41
CA GLU A 98 -12.07 -8.23 -6.44
C GLU A 98 -11.76 -9.02 -7.73
N ILE A 99 -10.49 -9.03 -8.17
CA ILE A 99 -10.05 -9.73 -9.39
C ILE A 99 -10.09 -11.26 -9.20
N PHE A 100 -9.60 -11.75 -8.05
CA PHE A 100 -9.52 -13.18 -7.73
C PHE A 100 -10.59 -13.56 -6.71
N ASN A 101 -11.86 -13.43 -7.13
CA ASN A 101 -13.02 -13.69 -6.30
C ASN A 101 -13.64 -15.10 -6.49
N GLU A 102 -13.04 -15.93 -7.34
CA GLU A 102 -13.50 -17.30 -7.62
C GLU A 102 -13.50 -18.19 -6.37
N ASN A 103 -12.53 -17.95 -5.46
CA ASN A 103 -12.42 -18.63 -4.17
C ASN A 103 -12.31 -17.57 -3.05
N PRO A 104 -12.85 -17.86 -1.85
CA PRO A 104 -12.76 -16.95 -0.73
C PRO A 104 -11.30 -16.66 -0.37
N TRP A 105 -11.06 -15.42 0.07
CA TRP A 105 -9.80 -15.06 0.70
C TRP A 105 -9.90 -15.36 2.19
N GLU A 106 -9.01 -16.20 2.67
CA GLU A 106 -9.02 -16.68 4.05
C GLU A 106 -7.63 -16.61 4.68
N PRO A 107 -7.54 -16.54 6.02
CA PRO A 107 -6.27 -16.60 6.72
C PRO A 107 -5.58 -17.93 6.48
N ILE A 108 -4.34 -17.86 5.99
CA ILE A 108 -3.46 -18.99 5.77
C ILE A 108 -2.20 -18.85 6.62
N LYS A 109 -1.63 -20.00 6.97
CA LYS A 109 -0.36 -20.11 7.68
C LYS A 109 0.71 -20.58 6.69
N LEU A 110 1.68 -19.71 6.42
CA LEU A 110 2.85 -20.03 5.60
C LEU A 110 3.99 -20.48 6.50
N ILE A 111 4.40 -21.72 6.34
CA ILE A 111 5.51 -22.36 7.06
C ILE A 111 6.72 -22.38 6.13
N LYS A 112 7.68 -21.50 6.41
CA LYS A 112 8.95 -21.37 5.69
C LYS A 112 9.96 -22.36 6.25
N LYS A 113 9.98 -23.58 5.70
CA LYS A 113 10.86 -24.68 6.16
C LYS A 113 12.35 -24.31 6.12
N ASP A 114 12.74 -23.52 5.13
CA ASP A 114 14.09 -23.00 4.92
C ASP A 114 14.55 -22.02 6.01
N GLU A 115 13.61 -21.28 6.62
CA GLU A 115 13.91 -20.24 7.60
C GLU A 115 13.44 -20.61 9.02
N ASN A 116 12.85 -21.80 9.20
CA ASN A 116 12.15 -22.21 10.42
C ASN A 116 11.20 -21.13 10.95
N LYS A 117 10.48 -20.47 10.04
CA LYS A 117 9.62 -19.32 10.33
C LYS A 117 8.17 -19.61 9.93
N THR A 118 7.24 -19.11 10.73
CA THR A 118 5.80 -19.15 10.42
C THR A 118 5.29 -17.73 10.25
N LEU A 119 4.49 -17.52 9.21
CA LEU A 119 3.82 -16.26 8.90
C LEU A 119 2.32 -16.52 8.74
N PHE A 120 1.51 -15.52 9.10
CA PHE A 120 0.07 -15.51 8.87
C PHE A 120 -0.24 -14.41 7.88
N LEU A 121 -1.04 -14.73 6.86
CA LEU A 121 -1.44 -13.83 5.80
C LEU A 121 -2.75 -14.32 5.17
N ASP A 122 -3.37 -13.52 4.33
CA ASP A 122 -4.56 -13.95 3.59
C ASP A 122 -4.18 -14.50 2.21
N GLY A 123 -4.88 -15.53 1.77
CA GLY A 123 -4.75 -16.08 0.43
C GLY A 123 -6.07 -16.61 -0.13
N SER A 124 -6.20 -16.59 -1.45
CA SER A 124 -7.31 -17.24 -2.16
C SER A 124 -6.89 -18.66 -2.55
N ILE A 125 -7.51 -19.66 -1.93
CA ILE A 125 -7.14 -21.07 -2.08
C ILE A 125 -7.99 -21.71 -3.19
N GLY A 126 -7.36 -21.92 -4.35
CA GLY A 126 -7.87 -22.79 -5.39
C GLY A 126 -7.32 -24.22 -5.28
N LYS A 127 -7.72 -25.09 -6.21
CA LYS A 127 -7.35 -26.52 -6.22
C LYS A 127 -5.83 -26.74 -6.34
N ASP A 128 -5.21 -26.09 -7.34
CA ASP A 128 -3.79 -26.28 -7.68
C ASP A 128 -2.98 -24.98 -7.57
N VAL A 129 -3.66 -23.86 -7.25
CA VAL A 129 -3.09 -22.51 -7.22
C VAL A 129 -3.61 -21.78 -5.99
N ILE A 130 -2.70 -21.09 -5.29
CA ILE A 130 -3.03 -20.15 -4.22
C ILE A 130 -2.55 -18.76 -4.63
N TYR A 131 -3.43 -17.78 -4.56
CA TYR A 131 -3.07 -16.37 -4.77
C TYR A 131 -2.73 -15.72 -3.43
N ILE A 132 -1.60 -15.02 -3.38
CA ILE A 132 -1.15 -14.25 -2.20
C ILE A 132 -0.87 -12.81 -2.64
N ALA A 133 -1.50 -11.86 -1.97
CA ALA A 133 -1.38 -10.43 -2.33
C ALA A 133 -0.12 -9.76 -1.78
N ASP A 134 0.38 -10.21 -0.62
CA ASP A 134 1.58 -9.67 -0.01
C ASP A 134 2.84 -10.13 -0.76
N THR A 135 3.41 -9.21 -1.53
CA THR A 135 4.62 -9.43 -2.34
C THR A 135 5.91 -9.25 -1.55
N ASN A 136 5.85 -8.72 -0.33
CA ASN A 136 7.02 -8.53 0.53
C ASN A 136 7.45 -9.84 1.21
N ILE A 137 6.56 -10.84 1.24
CA ILE A 137 6.85 -12.16 1.76
C ILE A 137 7.48 -13.01 0.65
N VAL A 138 8.70 -13.50 0.88
CA VAL A 138 9.33 -14.47 -0.02
C VAL A 138 8.67 -15.83 0.20
N VAL A 139 8.00 -16.36 -0.81
CA VAL A 139 7.47 -17.74 -0.83
C VAL A 139 8.44 -18.62 -1.60
N ASN A 140 8.88 -19.75 -1.04
CA ASN A 140 9.84 -20.65 -1.70
C ASN A 140 9.25 -22.04 -1.96
N LYS A 141 9.78 -22.73 -2.98
CA LYS A 141 9.46 -24.13 -3.25
C LYS A 141 9.76 -24.99 -2.02
N GLY A 142 8.83 -25.87 -1.66
CA GLY A 142 8.92 -26.73 -0.47
C GLY A 142 8.41 -26.07 0.82
N ASN A 143 8.06 -24.79 0.82
CA ASN A 143 7.26 -24.19 1.90
C ASN A 143 5.89 -24.88 1.97
N ILE A 144 5.26 -24.82 3.15
CA ILE A 144 3.92 -25.37 3.37
C ILE A 144 2.95 -24.21 3.58
N ILE A 145 1.81 -24.28 2.92
CA ILE A 145 0.64 -23.44 3.21
C ILE A 145 -0.39 -24.31 3.92
N GLU A 146 -0.90 -23.83 5.05
CA GLU A 146 -1.88 -24.51 5.88
C GLU A 146 -3.11 -23.60 6.05
N ARG A 147 -4.32 -24.13 5.82
CA ARG A 147 -5.57 -23.45 6.18
C ARG A 147 -6.33 -24.27 7.22
N ASN A 148 -7.03 -23.57 8.11
CA ASN A 148 -7.94 -24.18 9.07
C ASN A 148 -9.36 -24.11 8.53
N LEU A 149 -10.03 -25.25 8.48
CA LEU A 149 -11.42 -25.35 8.10
C LEU A 149 -12.32 -25.10 9.32
N GLU A 150 -13.56 -24.68 9.07
CA GLU A 150 -14.54 -24.40 10.14
C GLU A 150 -14.86 -25.63 11.00
N ASN A 151 -14.69 -26.84 10.46
CA ASN A 151 -14.87 -28.10 11.17
C ASN A 151 -13.70 -28.46 12.11
N GLY A 152 -12.67 -27.61 12.20
CA GLY A 152 -11.48 -27.83 13.02
C GLY A 152 -10.40 -28.69 12.35
N GLU A 153 -10.63 -29.17 11.13
CA GLU A 153 -9.60 -29.85 10.34
C GLU A 153 -8.64 -28.84 9.71
N SER A 154 -7.45 -29.30 9.32
CA SER A 154 -6.49 -28.48 8.59
C SER A 154 -6.16 -29.11 7.26
N GLU A 155 -6.02 -28.28 6.23
CA GLU A 155 -5.52 -28.70 4.93
C GLU A 155 -4.13 -28.13 4.69
N ARG A 156 -3.24 -28.96 4.16
CA ARG A 156 -1.85 -28.61 3.92
C ARG A 156 -1.51 -28.74 2.45
N TYR A 157 -0.72 -27.79 1.99
CA TYR A 157 -0.34 -27.63 0.59
C TYR A 157 1.16 -27.41 0.51
N ILE A 158 1.87 -28.21 -0.28
CA ILE A 158 3.28 -27.99 -0.57
C ILE A 158 3.45 -27.05 -1.76
N VAL A 159 4.26 -26.01 -1.60
CA VAL A 159 4.59 -25.07 -2.69
C VAL A 159 5.49 -25.75 -3.71
N LEU A 160 5.03 -25.79 -4.95
CA LEU A 160 5.78 -26.34 -6.09
C LEU A 160 6.52 -25.25 -6.86
N ASP A 161 5.89 -24.08 -7.00
CA ASP A 161 6.40 -22.91 -7.72
C ASP A 161 5.74 -21.65 -7.17
N LYS A 162 6.50 -20.55 -7.10
CA LYS A 162 6.08 -19.31 -6.45
C LYS A 162 5.41 -18.30 -7.39
N GLY A 163 5.74 -18.30 -8.68
CA GLY A 163 5.12 -17.43 -9.69
C GLY A 163 4.84 -15.99 -9.24
N LEU A 164 5.88 -15.17 -9.00
CA LEU A 164 5.67 -13.73 -8.74
C LEU A 164 5.27 -13.03 -10.04
N ILE A 165 4.06 -12.48 -10.08
CA ILE A 165 3.52 -11.75 -11.22
C ILE A 165 3.71 -10.25 -10.97
N SER A 166 4.41 -9.59 -11.89
CA SER A 166 4.52 -8.13 -11.89
C SER A 166 3.21 -7.49 -12.33
N GLU A 167 2.95 -6.28 -11.84
CA GLU A 167 1.78 -5.50 -12.21
C GLU A 167 1.65 -5.37 -13.73
N LYS A 168 0.46 -5.73 -14.24
CA LYS A 168 0.16 -5.69 -15.67
C LYS A 168 -1.35 -5.58 -15.88
N ASP A 169 -1.77 -4.80 -16.87
CA ASP A 169 -3.17 -4.67 -17.30
C ASP A 169 -4.12 -4.31 -16.14
N GLY A 170 -3.64 -3.48 -15.21
CA GLY A 170 -4.38 -3.05 -14.02
C GLY A 170 -4.46 -4.08 -12.90
N ILE A 171 -3.87 -5.26 -13.04
CA ILE A 171 -3.78 -6.28 -12.00
C ILE A 171 -2.53 -5.99 -11.15
N PRO A 172 -2.66 -5.71 -9.84
CA PRO A 172 -1.49 -5.46 -8.99
C PRO A 172 -0.53 -6.64 -8.93
N SER A 173 0.73 -6.36 -8.59
CA SER A 173 1.71 -7.44 -8.39
C SER A 173 1.25 -8.39 -7.29
N HIS A 174 1.37 -9.70 -7.50
CA HIS A 174 0.93 -10.73 -6.56
C HIS A 174 1.65 -12.05 -6.83
N TYR A 175 1.57 -12.98 -5.89
CA TYR A 175 2.01 -14.35 -6.12
C TYR A 175 0.88 -15.21 -6.68
N LYS A 176 1.22 -16.00 -7.69
CA LYS A 176 0.44 -17.13 -8.19
C LYS A 176 1.20 -18.41 -7.85
N VAL A 177 0.94 -18.94 -6.65
CA VAL A 177 1.67 -20.07 -6.10
C VAL A 177 1.06 -21.37 -6.60
N LYS A 178 1.82 -22.18 -7.33
CA LYS A 178 1.40 -23.54 -7.67
C LYS A 178 1.64 -24.43 -6.47
N VAL A 179 0.63 -25.20 -6.11
CA VAL A 179 0.65 -26.06 -4.93
C VAL A 179 0.20 -27.48 -5.26
N LYS A 180 0.50 -28.40 -4.35
CA LYS A 180 -0.09 -29.74 -4.31
C LYS A 180 -0.59 -30.01 -2.90
N LYS A 181 -1.83 -30.47 -2.76
CA LYS A 181 -2.37 -30.91 -1.48
C LYS A 181 -1.57 -32.12 -0.96
N GLU A 182 -1.19 -32.09 0.31
CA GLU A 182 -0.55 -33.23 0.99
C GLU A 182 -1.55 -34.37 1.24
#